data_AF-A0A9P6Z6P2-F1
#
_entry.id   AF-A0A9P6Z6P2-F1
#
_cell.length_a   1.000
_cell.length_b   1.000
_cell.length_c   1.000
_cell.angle_alpha   90.00
_cell.angle_beta   90.00
_cell.angle_gamma   90.00
#
_symmetry.space_group_name_H-M   'P 1'
#
loop_
_entity.id
_entity.type
_entity.pdbx_description
1 polymer ?
#
loop_
_entity_poly.entity_id
_entity_poly.type
_entity_poly.pdbx_seq_one_letter_code
_entity_poly.pdbx_strand_id
1 'polypeptide(L)'
;MSNNKRVRLSFSKIELLDQSATSQFNETELGEWAMKEFNLDQPLTQQTISNILKNAETPYSNINVVNNGKSLTTTRYPQLDEVVKFVADMKNSNLPVNRDSILRYIRPIA
;
A
#
# COMPACT_ATOMS: atom_id res chain seq x y z
N MET A 1 21.57 19.53 1.82
CA MET A 1 20.70 18.43 2.30
C MET A 1 19.87 17.90 1.14
N SER A 2 19.87 16.60 0.88
CA SER A 2 19.06 15.98 -0.18
C SER A 2 17.63 15.74 0.34
N ASN A 3 16.65 16.33 -0.33
CA ASN A 3 15.24 16.25 0.04
C ASN A 3 14.64 14.94 -0.51
N ASN A 4 14.85 13.83 0.20
CA ASN A 4 14.27 12.54 -0.16
C ASN A 4 12.74 12.54 0.06
N LYS A 5 12.00 13.07 -0.91
CA LYS A 5 10.54 12.93 -0.98
C LYS A 5 10.21 11.45 -1.22
N ARG A 6 9.39 10.85 -0.35
CA ARG A 6 8.90 9.48 -0.55
C ARG A 6 7.92 9.46 -1.72
N VAL A 7 8.31 8.86 -2.83
CA VAL A 7 7.46 8.63 -4.01
C VAL A 7 6.66 7.33 -3.83
N ARG A 8 5.37 7.35 -4.21
CA ARG A 8 4.43 6.24 -3.98
C ARG A 8 4.15 5.50 -5.30
N LEU A 9 4.82 4.36 -5.51
CA LEU A 9 4.97 3.67 -6.80
C LEU A 9 3.97 2.53 -7.08
N SER A 10 2.68 2.64 -6.71
CA SER A 10 1.79 1.46 -6.70
C SER A 10 1.52 0.82 -8.08
N PHE A 11 1.25 1.60 -9.13
CA PHE A 11 1.09 1.09 -10.49
C PHE A 11 2.46 0.77 -11.12
N SER A 12 3.41 1.66 -10.88
CA SER A 12 4.81 1.53 -11.30
C SER A 12 5.49 0.24 -10.83
N LYS A 13 5.05 -0.34 -9.70
CA LYS A 13 5.62 -1.57 -9.16
C LYS A 13 5.26 -2.81 -10.00
N ILE A 14 4.06 -2.89 -10.56
CA ILE A 14 3.63 -4.05 -11.38
C ILE A 14 4.38 -4.04 -12.71
N GLU A 15 4.44 -2.87 -13.33
CA GLU A 15 5.12 -2.66 -14.61
C GLU A 15 6.64 -2.90 -14.50
N LEU A 16 7.25 -2.49 -13.38
CA LEU A 16 8.66 -2.78 -13.10
C LEU A 16 8.94 -4.28 -12.90
N LEU A 17 7.99 -5.04 -12.35
CA LEU A 17 8.10 -6.49 -12.23
C LEU A 17 7.98 -7.19 -13.58
N ASP A 18 7.00 -6.79 -14.40
CA ASP A 18 6.82 -7.31 -15.76
C ASP A 18 8.05 -7.01 -16.62
N GLN A 19 8.61 -5.80 -16.51
CA GLN A 19 9.82 -5.42 -17.22
C GLN A 19 11.05 -6.22 -16.75
N SER A 20 11.16 -6.51 -15.45
CA SER A 20 12.26 -7.34 -14.91
C SER A 20 12.18 -8.82 -15.32
N ALA A 21 10.97 -9.32 -15.63
CA ALA A 21 10.75 -10.69 -16.08
C ALA A 21 10.92 -10.82 -17.61
N THR A 22 10.57 -9.77 -18.35
CA THR A 22 10.55 -9.77 -19.82
C THR A 22 11.86 -9.24 -20.42
N SER A 23 12.62 -8.43 -19.68
CA SER A 23 13.84 -7.77 -20.16
C SER A 23 15.06 -8.27 -19.39
N GLN A 24 16.19 -8.51 -20.07
CA GLN A 24 17.50 -8.78 -19.42
C GLN A 24 18.12 -7.52 -18.79
N PHE A 25 17.31 -6.61 -18.24
CA PHE A 25 17.86 -5.43 -17.59
C PHE A 25 18.54 -5.82 -16.29
N ASN A 26 19.76 -5.31 -16.08
CA ASN A 26 20.37 -5.34 -14.76
C ASN A 26 19.65 -4.34 -13.83
N GLU A 27 19.81 -4.48 -12.50
CA GLU A 27 19.11 -3.62 -11.53
C GLU A 27 19.39 -2.12 -11.75
N THR A 28 20.55 -1.75 -12.28
CA THR A 28 20.87 -0.34 -12.58
C THR A 28 20.07 0.18 -13.77
N GLU A 29 20.06 -0.58 -14.87
CA GLU A 29 19.29 -0.26 -16.09
C GLU A 29 17.79 -0.18 -15.80
N LEU A 30 17.29 -1.07 -14.93
CA LEU A 30 15.89 -1.07 -14.51
C LEU A 30 15.54 0.20 -13.71
N GLY A 31 16.48 0.71 -12.91
CA GLY A 31 16.33 1.96 -12.16
C GLY A 31 16.32 3.21 -13.05
N GLU A 32 17.14 3.22 -14.10
CA GLU A 32 17.17 4.29 -15.10
C GLU A 32 15.94 4.27 -15.99
N TRP A 33 15.51 3.08 -16.43
CA TRP A 33 14.26 2.90 -17.17
C TRP A 33 13.06 3.40 -16.35
N ALA A 34 12.95 3.00 -15.08
CA ALA A 34 11.87 3.44 -14.20
C ALA A 34 11.87 4.95 -13.97
N MET A 35 13.05 5.58 -13.89
CA MET A 35 13.14 7.03 -13.80
C MET A 35 12.52 7.71 -15.02
N LYS A 36 12.84 7.21 -16.22
CA LYS A 36 12.34 7.77 -17.48
C LYS A 36 10.84 7.51 -17.65
N GLU A 37 10.38 6.29 -17.36
CA GLU A 37 8.99 5.88 -17.53
C GLU A 37 8.06 6.60 -16.55
N PHE A 38 8.46 6.70 -15.28
CA PHE A 38 7.64 7.33 -14.24
C PHE A 38 7.97 8.80 -13.99
N ASN A 39 8.82 9.39 -14.84
CA ASN A 39 9.27 10.78 -14.76
C ASN A 39 9.75 11.17 -13.34
N LEU A 40 10.62 10.33 -12.77
CA LEU A 40 11.21 10.52 -11.44
C LEU A 40 12.39 11.48 -11.49
N ASP A 41 12.61 12.22 -10.41
CA ASP A 41 13.76 13.13 -10.29
C ASP A 41 15.11 12.38 -10.23
N GLN A 42 15.10 11.10 -9.84
CA GLN A 42 16.29 10.27 -9.68
C GLN A 42 16.00 8.80 -10.01
N PRO A 43 17.04 8.03 -10.44
CA PRO A 43 16.94 6.58 -10.62
C PRO A 43 16.60 5.88 -9.32
N LEU A 44 15.83 4.78 -9.43
CA LEU A 44 15.63 3.91 -8.28
C LEU A 44 16.95 3.24 -7.92
N THR A 45 17.28 3.24 -6.62
CA THR A 45 18.48 2.56 -6.13
C THR A 45 18.33 1.05 -6.28
N GLN A 46 19.44 0.35 -6.54
CA GLN A 46 19.48 -1.12 -6.62
C GLN A 46 18.82 -1.77 -5.39
N GLN A 47 19.06 -1.25 -4.19
CA GLN A 47 18.40 -1.72 -2.97
C GLN A 47 16.87 -1.59 -3.01
N THR A 48 16.34 -0.51 -3.57
CA THR A 48 14.89 -0.30 -3.72
C THR A 48 14.29 -1.32 -4.69
N ILE A 49 14.99 -1.58 -5.80
CA ILE A 49 14.60 -2.55 -6.82
C ILE A 49 14.63 -3.97 -6.24
N SER A 50 15.72 -4.35 -5.58
CA SER A 50 15.85 -5.65 -4.90
C SER A 50 14.76 -5.84 -3.85
N ASN A 51 14.43 -4.82 -3.05
CA ASN A 51 13.32 -4.87 -2.10
C ASN A 51 11.96 -5.00 -2.78
N ILE A 52 11.76 -4.40 -3.97
CA ILE A 52 10.54 -4.55 -4.76
C ILE A 52 10.41 -5.98 -5.28
N LEU A 53 11.49 -6.54 -5.84
CA LEU A 53 11.56 -7.90 -6.40
C LEU A 53 11.38 -8.97 -5.32
N LYS A 54 12.08 -8.87 -4.18
CA LYS A 54 11.93 -9.80 -3.04
C LYS A 54 10.52 -9.81 -2.46
N ASN A 55 9.88 -8.65 -2.38
CA ASN A 55 8.49 -8.56 -1.92
C ASN A 55 7.48 -9.05 -2.96
N ALA A 56 7.90 -9.32 -4.20
CA ALA A 56 7.04 -9.81 -5.27
C ALA A 56 6.93 -11.35 -5.32
N GLU A 57 7.78 -12.10 -4.60
CA GLU A 57 7.64 -13.57 -4.43
C GLU A 57 6.31 -13.97 -3.73
N THR A 58 5.56 -12.99 -3.19
CA THR A 58 4.15 -13.14 -2.81
C THR A 58 3.28 -12.32 -3.78
N PRO A 59 3.05 -12.78 -5.03
CA PRO A 59 2.72 -11.89 -6.13
C PRO A 59 1.26 -11.43 -6.14
N TYR A 60 0.37 -12.04 -5.35
CA TYR A 60 -1.09 -11.83 -5.49
C TYR A 60 -1.82 -11.44 -4.20
N SER A 61 -1.18 -11.47 -3.04
CA SER A 61 -1.89 -11.20 -1.77
C SER A 61 -2.18 -9.72 -1.53
N ASN A 62 -1.43 -8.81 -2.17
CA ASN A 62 -1.58 -7.35 -1.99
C ASN A 62 -2.20 -6.62 -3.20
N ILE A 63 -2.39 -7.29 -4.34
CA ILE A 63 -2.82 -6.64 -5.60
C ILE A 63 -4.36 -6.59 -5.70
N ASN A 64 -5.09 -7.46 -5.00
CA ASN A 64 -6.55 -7.50 -5.07
C ASN A 64 -7.28 -6.53 -4.12
N VAL A 65 -6.60 -5.50 -3.59
CA VAL A 65 -7.30 -4.43 -2.87
C VAL A 65 -7.80 -3.42 -3.91
N VAL A 66 -8.97 -3.77 -4.46
CA VAL A 66 -10.00 -2.84 -4.92
C VAL A 66 -9.76 -1.44 -4.35
N ASN A 67 -9.43 -0.50 -5.24
CA ASN A 67 -9.53 0.94 -5.04
C ASN A 67 -9.00 1.46 -3.68
N ASN A 68 -7.76 1.93 -3.67
CA ASN A 68 -7.14 2.83 -2.67
C ASN A 68 -6.57 2.25 -1.34
N GLY A 69 -6.62 0.95 -1.06
CA GLY A 69 -6.07 0.38 0.19
C GLY A 69 -4.68 -0.27 0.04
N LYS A 70 -3.60 0.45 0.38
CA LYS A 70 -2.21 0.16 -0.06
C LYS A 70 -1.32 -0.70 0.84
N SER A 71 -1.80 -1.36 1.88
CA SER A 71 -0.96 -2.18 2.76
C SER A 71 -1.85 -2.92 3.75
N LEU A 72 -1.58 -4.20 4.03
CA LEU A 72 -1.92 -4.83 5.30
C LEU A 72 -1.08 -4.16 6.40
N THR A 73 -1.34 -2.88 6.70
CA THR A 73 -0.87 -2.31 7.96
C THR A 73 -1.62 -3.05 9.05
N THR A 74 -0.92 -3.87 9.84
CA THR A 74 -1.42 -4.33 11.13
C THR A 74 -1.96 -3.10 11.84
N THR A 75 -3.28 -3.08 12.08
CA THR A 75 -3.98 -1.99 12.75
C THR A 75 -3.24 -1.77 14.07
N ARG A 76 -2.73 -0.55 14.32
CA ARG A 76 -2.00 -0.21 15.57
C ARG A 76 -2.81 -0.50 16.83
N TYR A 77 -4.11 -0.73 16.66
CA TYR A 77 -5.07 -1.13 17.66
C TYR A 77 -5.95 -2.24 17.07
N PRO A 78 -5.58 -3.52 17.23
CA PRO A 78 -6.41 -4.65 16.77
C PRO A 78 -7.82 -4.62 17.37
N GLN A 79 -7.97 -4.05 18.57
CA GLN A 79 -9.27 -3.85 19.21
C GLN A 79 -10.21 -2.90 18.44
N LEU A 80 -9.69 -2.09 17.52
CA LEU A 80 -10.51 -1.23 16.67
C LEU A 80 -11.13 -1.98 15.48
N ASP A 81 -10.74 -3.21 15.20
CA ASP A 81 -11.43 -4.04 14.20
C ASP A 81 -12.87 -4.35 14.65
N GLU A 82 -13.13 -4.41 15.96
CA GLU A 82 -14.49 -4.53 16.52
C GLU A 82 -15.35 -3.29 16.20
N VAL A 83 -14.74 -2.11 16.07
CA VAL A 83 -15.44 -0.88 15.68
C VAL A 83 -15.89 -0.95 14.22
N VAL A 84 -15.09 -1.56 13.35
CA VAL A 84 -15.47 -1.78 11.95
C VAL A 84 -16.69 -2.70 11.87
N LYS A 85 -16.70 -3.77 12.66
CA LYS A 85 -17.84 -4.69 12.76
C LYS A 85 -19.08 -4.00 13.32
N PHE A 86 -18.93 -3.21 14.39
CA PHE A 86 -20.01 -2.40 14.97
C PHE A 86 -20.63 -1.43 13.95
N VAL A 87 -19.81 -0.74 13.15
CA VAL A 87 -20.28 0.16 12.09
C VAL A 87 -21.05 -0.59 11.00
N ALA A 88 -20.60 -1.80 10.63
CA ALA A 88 -21.31 -2.65 9.67
C ALA A 88 -22.67 -3.11 10.22
N ASP A 89 -22.72 -3.55 11.48
CA ASP A 89 -23.95 -3.99 12.15
C ASP A 89 -24.98 -2.86 12.27
N MET A 90 -24.54 -1.63 12.59
CA MET A 90 -25.40 -0.46 12.59
C MET A 90 -26.00 -0.15 11.21
N LYS A 91 -25.17 -0.22 10.15
CA LYS A 91 -25.65 -0.02 8.77
C LYS A 91 -26.68 -1.07 8.38
N ASN A 92 -26.42 -2.35 8.71
CA ASN A 92 -27.33 -3.45 8.43
C ASN A 92 -28.66 -3.34 9.21
N SER A 93 -28.64 -2.65 10.34
CA SER A 93 -29.82 -2.39 11.18
C SER A 93 -30.53 -1.07 10.84
N ASN A 94 -30.18 -0.41 9.73
CA ASN A 94 -30.64 0.92 9.34
C ASN A 94 -30.47 2.01 10.42
N LEU A 95 -29.49 1.83 11.32
CA LEU A 95 -29.17 2.82 12.36
C LEU A 95 -28.21 3.89 11.80
N PRO A 96 -28.36 5.16 12.21
CA PRO A 96 -27.47 6.22 11.76
C PRO A 96 -26.08 6.05 12.38
N VAL A 97 -25.08 5.86 11.52
CA VAL A 97 -23.66 5.85 11.92
C VAL A 97 -23.19 7.28 12.06
N ASN A 98 -23.16 7.80 13.29
CA ASN A 98 -22.66 9.12 13.60
C ASN A 98 -21.41 9.04 14.50
N ARG A 99 -20.64 10.14 14.54
CA ARG A 99 -19.38 10.23 15.30
C ARG A 99 -19.57 9.93 16.78
N ASP A 100 -20.66 10.39 17.38
CA ASP A 100 -20.92 10.22 18.81
C ASP A 100 -21.24 8.78 19.18
N SER A 101 -21.96 8.04 18.34
CA SER A 101 -22.22 6.61 18.49
C SER A 101 -20.93 5.80 18.45
N ILE A 102 -20.03 6.14 17.53
CA ILE A 102 -18.70 5.51 17.42
C ILE A 102 -17.86 5.82 18.67
N LEU A 103 -17.80 7.07 19.11
CA LEU A 103 -17.04 7.46 20.30
C LEU A 103 -17.59 6.85 21.59
N ARG A 104 -18.91 6.70 21.71
CA ARG A 104 -19.55 6.04 22.85
C ARG A 104 -19.19 4.56 22.92
N TYR A 105 -19.03 3.90 21.77
CA TYR A 105 -18.60 2.52 21.67
C TYR A 105 -17.10 2.33 21.94
N ILE A 106 -16.26 3.27 21.48
CA ILE A 106 -14.79 3.19 21.66
C ILE A 106 -14.34 3.51 23.09
N ARG A 107 -15.00 4.45 23.80
CA ARG A 107 -14.61 4.88 25.16
C ARG A 107 -14.32 3.74 26.16
N PRO A 108 -15.11 2.66 26.21
CA PRO A 108 -14.82 1.54 27.11
C PRO A 108 -13.79 0.53 26.59
N ILE A 109 -13.36 0.62 25.33
CA ILE A 109 -12.49 -0.37 24.64
C ILE A 109 -11.03 0.13 24.52
N ALA A 110 -10.79 1.43 24.69
CA ALA A 110 -9.48 2.09 24.62
C ALA A 110 -9.07 2.68 25.98
#